data_AF-A0A832Z4M3-F1
#
_entry.id   AF-A0A832Z4M3-F1
#
_cell.length_a   1.000
_cell.length_b   1.000
_cell.length_c   1.000
_cell.angle_alpha   90.00
_cell.angle_beta   90.00
_cell.angle_gamma   90.00
#
_symmetry.space_group_name_H-M   'P 1'
#
loop_
_entity.id
_entity.type
_entity.pdbx_description
1 polymer ?
#
loop_
_entity_poly.entity_id
_entity_poly.type
_entity_poly.pdbx_seq_one_letter_code
_entity_poly.pdbx_strand_id
1 'polypeptide(L)'
;MSEQQKATPQIEQIEIDLSNIPLRPTSKREVQQLEMALIIGTLYRPEVLELIKDPLEKATWVDSLAVAAAAIAREKAGYTVSQIADELGRSETTVRAHLSGKTKAGKLVRETYELLARGKLRIVAPFGGVHVTREEYEKLKQLEEKVKQLEEENRRLKQQLESCVKPEELENKLSELKSTIDELEKENEELRKRIHELEEKTKIVEEIRKLVCG
;
A
#
# COMPACT_ATOMS: atom_id res chain seq x y z
N MET A 1 29.14 18.68 -8.95
CA MET A 1 28.05 17.69 -8.94
C MET A 1 28.53 16.52 -8.10
N SER A 2 28.21 16.51 -6.81
CA SER A 2 28.68 15.49 -5.89
C SER A 2 27.56 14.47 -5.70
N GLU A 3 27.80 13.25 -6.18
CA GLU A 3 26.92 12.10 -6.01
C GLU A 3 26.75 11.81 -4.52
N GLN A 4 25.55 12.10 -4.00
CA GLN A 4 25.14 11.62 -2.69
C GLN A 4 24.94 10.11 -2.81
N GLN A 5 25.87 9.36 -2.22
CA GLN A 5 25.71 7.93 -1.95
C GLN A 5 24.43 7.74 -1.14
N LYS A 6 23.37 7.23 -1.79
CA LYS A 6 22.19 6.72 -1.10
C LYS A 6 22.61 5.50 -0.29
N ALA A 7 22.80 5.70 1.01
CA ALA A 7 22.93 4.59 1.95
C ALA A 7 21.62 3.78 1.89
N THR A 8 21.70 2.57 1.33
CA THR A 8 20.62 1.59 1.43
C THR A 8 20.46 1.24 2.91
N PRO A 9 19.25 1.26 3.49
CA PRO A 9 19.06 0.88 4.88
C PRO A 9 19.47 -0.58 5.03
N GLN A 10 20.61 -0.81 5.69
CA GLN A 10 21.05 -2.14 6.05
C GLN A 10 20.17 -2.61 7.19
N ILE A 11 19.38 -3.65 6.95
CA ILE A 11 18.64 -4.33 8.01
C ILE A 11 19.70 -5.02 8.87
N GLU A 12 20.13 -4.39 9.96
CA GLU A 12 20.98 -5.03 10.95
C GLU A 12 20.20 -6.21 11.54
N GLN A 13 20.58 -7.41 11.13
CA GLN A 13 20.08 -8.65 11.73
C GLN A 13 20.78 -8.81 13.07
N ILE A 14 20.08 -8.52 14.17
CA ILE A 14 20.55 -8.84 15.51
C ILE A 14 20.26 -10.31 15.76
N GLU A 15 21.30 -11.14 15.71
CA GLU A 15 21.22 -12.52 16.16
C GLU A 15 21.23 -12.52 17.70
N ILE A 16 20.08 -12.81 18.30
CA ILE A 16 20.00 -12.96 19.75
C ILE A 16 20.58 -14.33 20.11
N ASP A 17 21.76 -14.33 20.75
CA ASP A 17 22.36 -15.55 21.27
C ASP A 17 21.53 -16.07 22.46
N LEU A 18 20.83 -17.17 22.21
CA LEU A 18 20.03 -17.89 23.20
C LEU A 18 20.70 -19.19 23.69
N SER A 19 21.96 -19.42 23.33
CA SER A 19 22.66 -20.70 23.55
C SER A 19 22.88 -21.02 25.03
N ASN A 20 22.90 -20.02 25.90
CA ASN A 20 23.20 -20.15 27.34
C ASN A 20 21.96 -20.12 28.24
N ILE A 21 20.76 -20.37 27.71
CA ILE A 21 19.54 -20.35 28.53
C ILE A 21 19.33 -21.67 29.27
N PRO A 22 19.12 -21.64 30.60
CA PRO A 22 18.93 -22.84 31.40
C PRO A 22 17.56 -23.47 31.12
N LEU A 23 17.55 -24.66 30.50
CA LEU A 23 16.32 -25.41 30.21
C LEU A 23 15.65 -26.02 31.45
N ARG A 24 16.41 -26.12 32.55
CA ARG A 24 15.99 -26.57 33.88
C ARG A 24 16.49 -25.56 34.92
N PRO A 25 15.85 -24.40 35.02
CA PRO A 25 16.30 -23.32 35.89
C PRO A 25 16.18 -23.73 37.37
N THR A 26 17.19 -23.41 38.17
CA THR A 26 17.29 -23.74 39.60
C THR A 26 17.22 -22.52 40.51
N SER A 27 17.43 -21.31 39.96
CA SER A 27 17.33 -20.05 40.68
C SER A 27 16.26 -19.14 40.08
N LYS A 28 15.76 -18.18 40.86
CA LYS A 28 14.79 -17.19 40.37
C LYS A 28 15.27 -16.44 39.13
N ARG A 29 16.57 -16.15 39.06
CA ARG A 29 17.20 -15.50 37.89
C ARG A 29 17.13 -16.39 36.65
N GLU A 30 17.46 -17.67 36.80
CA GLU A 30 17.40 -18.63 35.71
C GLU A 30 15.95 -18.84 35.23
N VAL A 31 14.98 -18.85 36.14
CA VAL A 31 13.54 -18.91 35.78
C VAL A 31 13.15 -17.71 34.93
N GLN A 32 13.54 -16.50 35.34
CA GLN A 32 13.28 -15.29 34.57
C GLN A 32 14.00 -15.28 33.21
N GLN A 33 15.23 -15.82 33.13
CA GLN A 33 15.94 -15.94 31.87
C GLN A 33 15.22 -16.87 30.89
N LEU A 34 14.77 -18.03 31.36
CA LEU A 34 13.98 -18.95 30.54
C LEU A 34 12.64 -18.33 30.15
N GLU A 35 11.94 -17.68 31.09
CA GLU A 35 10.68 -16.97 30.81
C GLU A 35 10.86 -15.91 29.71
N MET A 36 11.85 -15.04 29.85
CA MET A 36 12.15 -13.99 28.87
C MET A 36 12.48 -14.58 27.50
N ALA A 37 13.29 -15.64 27.47
CA ALA A 37 13.65 -16.32 26.23
C ALA A 37 12.43 -16.90 25.51
N LEU A 38 11.50 -17.48 26.27
CA LEU A 38 10.26 -18.04 25.72
C LEU A 38 9.32 -16.95 25.22
N ILE A 39 9.22 -15.81 25.90
CA ILE A 39 8.43 -14.66 25.44
C ILE A 39 9.00 -14.14 24.12
N ILE A 40 10.29 -13.78 24.09
CA ILE A 40 10.92 -13.22 22.90
C ILE A 40 10.88 -14.23 21.75
N GLY A 41 11.28 -15.49 22.01
CA GLY A 41 11.27 -16.54 21.01
C GLY A 41 9.90 -16.82 20.40
N THR A 42 8.82 -16.65 21.18
CA THR A 42 7.46 -16.86 20.68
C THR A 42 6.91 -15.62 19.97
N LEU A 43 7.16 -14.42 20.47
CA LEU A 43 6.66 -13.17 19.88
C LEU A 43 7.19 -12.94 18.45
N TYR A 44 8.43 -13.36 18.17
CA TYR A 44 9.04 -13.19 16.85
C TYR A 44 8.72 -14.30 15.85
N ARG A 45 7.83 -15.24 16.18
CA ARG A 45 7.34 -16.21 15.20
C ARG A 45 6.41 -15.51 14.20
N PRO A 46 6.53 -15.79 12.88
CA PRO A 46 5.68 -15.17 11.86
C PRO A 46 4.18 -15.30 12.15
N GLU A 47 3.73 -16.47 12.60
CA GLU A 47 2.32 -16.68 12.91
C GLU A 47 1.83 -15.89 14.14
N VAL A 48 2.74 -15.53 15.06
CA VAL A 48 2.40 -14.73 16.25
C VAL A 48 2.36 -13.25 15.90
N LEU A 49 3.29 -12.78 15.07
CA LEU A 49 3.31 -11.40 14.58
C LEU A 49 2.01 -11.04 13.86
N GLU A 50 1.40 -11.96 13.11
CA GLU A 50 0.10 -11.72 12.48
C GLU A 50 -1.04 -11.66 13.50
N LEU A 51 -1.01 -12.48 14.56
CA LEU A 51 -2.04 -12.47 15.62
C LEU A 51 -2.04 -11.18 16.44
N ILE A 52 -0.88 -10.55 16.62
CA ILE A 52 -0.74 -9.32 17.41
C ILE A 52 -0.80 -8.03 16.58
N LYS A 53 -1.15 -8.15 15.30
CA LYS A 53 -1.24 -7.04 14.36
C LYS A 53 -2.46 -6.16 14.63
N ASP A 54 -3.58 -6.77 15.02
CA ASP A 54 -4.78 -6.04 15.45
C ASP A 54 -4.56 -5.43 16.85
N PRO A 55 -4.59 -4.09 16.99
CA PRO A 55 -4.42 -3.43 18.28
C PRO A 55 -5.44 -3.84 19.35
N LEU A 56 -6.66 -4.22 18.95
CA LEU A 56 -7.73 -4.58 19.88
C LEU A 56 -7.46 -5.93 20.58
N GLU A 57 -6.93 -6.91 19.86
CA GLU A 57 -6.62 -8.24 20.41
C GLU A 57 -5.19 -8.36 20.95
N LYS A 58 -4.29 -7.46 20.53
CA LYS A 58 -2.86 -7.47 20.88
C LYS A 58 -2.60 -7.63 22.37
N ALA A 59 -3.29 -6.84 23.20
CA ALA A 59 -3.09 -6.88 24.64
C ALA A 59 -3.42 -8.26 25.24
N THR A 60 -4.53 -8.86 24.81
CA THR A 60 -4.96 -10.20 25.27
C THR A 60 -4.00 -11.29 24.81
N TRP A 61 -3.52 -11.22 23.55
CA TRP A 61 -2.53 -12.16 23.04
C TRP A 61 -1.21 -12.08 23.81
N VAL A 62 -0.70 -10.87 24.04
CA VAL A 62 0.56 -10.66 24.75
C VAL A 62 0.45 -11.12 26.21
N ASP A 63 -0.64 -10.79 26.91
CA ASP A 63 -0.89 -11.28 28.28
C ASP A 63 -0.94 -12.81 28.33
N SER A 64 -1.67 -13.45 27.42
CA SER A 64 -1.80 -14.90 27.38
C SER A 64 -0.47 -15.61 27.10
N LEU A 65 0.36 -15.04 26.20
CA LEU A 65 1.70 -15.55 25.91
C LEU A 65 2.65 -15.38 27.10
N ALA A 66 2.61 -14.23 27.78
CA ALA A 66 3.43 -13.97 28.95
C ALA A 66 3.09 -14.95 30.09
N VAL A 67 1.80 -15.14 30.39
CA VAL A 67 1.34 -16.11 31.40
C VAL A 67 1.77 -17.54 31.03
N ALA A 68 1.66 -17.93 29.77
CA ALA A 68 2.09 -19.26 29.31
C ALA A 68 3.60 -19.48 29.45
N ALA A 69 4.42 -18.48 29.07
CA ALA A 69 5.87 -18.52 29.23
C ALA A 69 6.29 -18.59 30.69
N ALA A 70 5.67 -17.76 31.54
CA ALA A 70 5.91 -17.74 32.97
C ALA A 70 5.55 -19.07 33.64
N ALA A 71 4.43 -19.69 33.23
CA ALA A 71 4.01 -21.00 33.72
C ALA A 71 4.98 -22.11 33.30
N ILE A 72 5.37 -22.16 32.02
CA ILE A 72 6.32 -23.19 31.52
C ILE A 72 7.69 -23.04 32.18
N ALA A 73 8.22 -21.81 32.33
CA ALA A 73 9.50 -21.59 32.97
C ALA A 73 9.54 -22.12 34.42
N ARG A 74 8.46 -21.90 35.18
CA ARG A 74 8.30 -22.41 36.55
C ARG A 74 8.07 -23.92 36.60
N GLU A 75 7.31 -24.48 35.68
CA GLU A 75 7.17 -25.95 35.55
C GLU A 75 8.56 -26.59 35.35
N LYS A 76 9.41 -26.02 34.50
CA LYS A 76 10.79 -26.49 34.29
C LYS A 76 11.71 -26.27 35.49
N ALA A 77 11.35 -25.37 36.39
CA ALA A 77 12.00 -25.17 37.69
C ALA A 77 11.51 -26.17 38.77
N GLY A 78 10.53 -27.02 38.45
CA GLY A 78 9.96 -27.99 39.37
C GLY A 78 8.84 -27.46 40.26
N TYR A 79 8.28 -26.29 39.95
CA TYR A 79 7.16 -25.74 40.71
C TYR A 79 5.89 -26.56 40.47
N THR A 80 5.09 -26.73 41.51
CA THR A 80 3.76 -27.33 41.40
C THR A 80 2.78 -26.37 40.71
N VAL A 81 1.71 -26.92 40.14
CA VAL A 81 0.65 -26.11 39.50
C VAL A 81 0.06 -25.07 40.46
N SER A 82 -0.09 -25.43 41.74
CA SER A 82 -0.64 -24.56 42.78
C SER A 82 0.27 -23.35 43.04
N GLN A 83 1.58 -23.58 43.22
CA GLN A 83 2.57 -22.51 43.38
C GLN A 83 2.61 -21.58 42.15
N ILE A 84 2.51 -22.14 40.94
CA ILE A 84 2.48 -21.35 39.71
C ILE A 84 1.21 -20.50 39.66
N ALA A 85 0.06 -21.06 40.01
CA ALA A 85 -1.22 -20.35 40.04
C ALA A 85 -1.17 -19.16 41.01
N ASP A 86 -0.66 -19.38 42.23
CA ASP A 86 -0.51 -18.36 43.25
C ASP A 86 0.44 -17.24 42.80
N GLU A 87 1.62 -17.58 42.26
CA GLU A 87 2.59 -16.59 41.80
C GLU A 87 2.11 -15.77 40.61
N LEU A 88 1.38 -16.39 39.67
CA LEU A 88 0.88 -15.71 38.47
C LEU A 88 -0.46 -15.00 38.69
N GLY A 89 -1.10 -15.19 39.85
CA GLY A 89 -2.44 -14.67 40.11
C GLY A 89 -3.49 -15.23 39.15
N ARG A 90 -3.35 -16.51 38.74
CA ARG A 90 -4.25 -17.20 37.82
C ARG A 90 -4.80 -18.47 38.46
N SER A 91 -5.92 -18.98 37.95
CA SER A 91 -6.46 -20.26 38.46
C SER A 91 -5.56 -21.44 38.05
N GLU A 92 -5.52 -22.49 38.88
CA GLU A 92 -4.84 -23.74 38.52
C GLU A 92 -5.35 -24.33 37.20
N THR A 93 -6.65 -24.19 36.91
CA THR A 93 -7.24 -24.64 35.64
C THR A 93 -6.61 -23.93 34.45
N THR A 94 -6.45 -22.59 34.54
CA THR A 94 -5.79 -21.79 33.50
C THR A 94 -4.33 -22.19 33.35
N VAL A 95 -3.61 -22.35 34.46
CA VAL A 95 -2.21 -22.81 34.44
C VAL A 95 -2.09 -24.18 33.77
N ARG A 96 -2.91 -25.17 34.17
CA ARG A 96 -2.92 -26.51 33.54
C ARG A 96 -3.23 -26.44 32.06
N ALA A 97 -4.15 -25.57 31.64
CA ALA A 97 -4.50 -25.40 30.23
C ALA A 97 -3.35 -24.82 29.40
N HIS A 98 -2.58 -23.86 29.95
CA HIS A 98 -1.36 -23.36 29.31
C HIS A 98 -0.26 -24.42 29.29
N LEU A 99 0.04 -25.04 30.44
CA LEU A 99 1.07 -26.06 30.55
C LEU A 99 0.82 -27.21 29.58
N SER A 100 -0.40 -27.75 29.53
CA SER A 100 -0.76 -28.85 28.63
C SER A 100 -0.87 -28.48 27.15
N GLY A 101 -0.75 -27.20 26.79
CA GLY A 101 -0.89 -26.73 25.41
C GLY A 101 -2.33 -26.74 24.87
N LYS A 102 -3.34 -26.84 25.75
CA LYS A 102 -4.76 -26.73 25.36
C LYS A 102 -5.11 -25.34 24.85
N THR A 103 -4.46 -24.31 25.39
CA THR A 103 -4.57 -22.94 24.89
C THR A 103 -3.63 -22.73 23.71
N LYS A 104 -4.01 -21.84 22.78
CA LYS A 104 -3.16 -21.49 21.64
C LYS A 104 -1.83 -20.87 22.08
N ALA A 105 -1.85 -19.98 23.07
CA ALA A 105 -0.63 -19.41 23.66
C ALA A 105 0.25 -20.49 24.30
N GLY A 106 -0.33 -21.41 25.08
CA GLY A 106 0.41 -22.52 25.70
C GLY A 106 1.07 -23.44 24.68
N LYS A 107 0.36 -23.75 23.58
CA LYS A 107 0.91 -24.53 22.47
C LYS A 107 2.11 -23.84 21.82
N LEU A 108 1.96 -22.56 21.45
CA LEU A 108 3.02 -21.79 20.80
C LEU A 108 4.29 -21.69 21.64
N VAL A 109 4.14 -21.38 22.94
CA VAL A 109 5.27 -21.25 23.86
C VAL A 109 5.95 -22.61 24.12
N ARG A 110 5.18 -23.69 24.21
CA ARG A 110 5.74 -25.05 24.35
C ARG A 110 6.56 -25.45 23.13
N GLU A 111 6.06 -25.18 21.93
CA GLU A 111 6.82 -25.38 20.69
C GLU A 111 8.12 -24.55 20.69
N THR A 112 8.06 -23.28 21.12
CA THR A 112 9.25 -22.43 21.26
C THR A 112 10.26 -23.03 22.25
N TYR A 113 9.80 -23.57 23.39
CA TYR A 113 10.66 -24.26 24.35
C TYR A 113 11.34 -25.47 23.73
N GLU A 114 10.62 -26.28 22.94
CA GLU A 114 11.20 -27.43 22.25
C GLU A 114 12.26 -27.03 21.20
N LEU A 115 12.02 -25.94 20.47
CA LEU A 115 13.00 -25.38 19.53
C LEU A 115 14.25 -24.88 20.26
N LEU A 116 14.06 -24.17 21.38
CA LEU A 116 15.15 -23.70 22.24
C LEU A 116 15.96 -24.88 22.78
N ALA A 117 15.29 -25.93 23.30
CA ALA A 117 15.93 -27.12 23.84
C ALA A 117 16.74 -27.91 22.80
N ARG A 118 16.38 -27.81 21.52
CA ARG A 118 17.10 -28.43 20.40
C ARG A 118 18.21 -27.55 19.82
N GLY A 119 18.41 -26.33 20.34
CA GLY A 119 19.33 -25.34 19.77
C GLY A 119 18.94 -24.87 18.36
N LYS A 120 17.66 -24.98 18.00
CA LYS A 120 17.13 -24.64 16.66
C LYS A 120 16.30 -23.37 16.66
N LEU A 121 16.14 -22.71 17.80
CA LEU A 121 15.43 -21.45 17.89
C LEU A 121 16.27 -20.36 17.22
N ARG A 122 15.88 -19.96 16.01
CA ARG A 122 16.45 -18.81 15.31
C ARG A 122 15.50 -17.65 15.47
N ILE A 123 15.92 -16.64 16.22
CA ILE A 123 15.17 -15.40 16.33
C ILE A 123 15.67 -14.47 15.22
N VAL A 124 14.86 -14.33 14.18
CA VAL A 124 15.03 -13.24 13.21
C VAL A 124 14.13 -12.12 13.67
N ALA A 125 14.65 -11.29 14.56
CA ALA A 125 13.89 -10.15 15.00
C ALA A 125 14.30 -8.93 14.18
N PRO A 126 13.34 -8.19 13.58
CA PRO A 126 13.58 -6.87 13.01
C PRO A 126 13.77 -5.84 14.15
N PHE A 127 14.66 -6.11 15.11
CA PHE A 127 15.07 -5.15 16.15
C PHE A 127 16.03 -4.11 15.61
N GLY A 128 16.67 -4.37 14.46
CA GLY A 128 16.95 -3.31 13.51
C GLY A 128 15.59 -2.81 13.02
N GLY A 129 14.89 -2.03 13.85
CA GLY A 129 13.77 -1.25 13.38
C GLY A 129 14.24 -0.58 12.09
N VAL A 130 13.33 -0.38 11.15
CA VAL A 130 13.56 0.75 10.27
C VAL A 130 13.66 1.93 11.25
N HIS A 131 14.88 2.35 11.57
CA HIS A 131 15.14 3.65 12.13
C HIS A 131 14.79 4.57 10.97
N VAL A 132 13.48 4.75 10.76
CA VAL A 132 12.97 5.87 10.03
C VAL A 132 13.38 7.01 10.93
N THR A 133 14.52 7.62 10.61
CA THR A 133 14.92 8.87 11.23
C THR A 133 13.73 9.82 11.12
N ARG A 134 13.56 10.74 12.06
CA ARG A 134 12.48 11.73 11.99
C ARG A 134 12.43 12.39 10.60
N GLU A 135 13.60 12.58 9.98
CA GLU A 135 13.75 13.07 8.61
C GLU A 135 13.19 12.14 7.53
N GLU A 136 13.42 10.82 7.63
CA GLU A 136 12.86 9.85 6.68
C GLU A 136 11.34 9.71 6.84
N TYR A 137 10.82 9.86 8.06
CA TYR A 137 9.38 9.82 8.32
C TYR A 137 8.71 11.06 7.72
N GLU A 138 9.33 12.22 7.90
CA GLU A 138 8.88 13.46 7.30
C GLU A 138 8.97 13.41 5.77
N LYS A 139 10.04 12.82 5.20
CA LYS A 139 10.16 12.58 3.76
C LYS A 139 9.10 11.64 3.23
N LEU A 140 8.77 10.56 3.96
CA LEU A 140 7.73 9.62 3.58
C LEU A 140 6.37 10.31 3.54
N LYS A 141 6.06 11.09 4.57
CA LYS A 141 4.84 11.91 4.63
C LYS A 141 4.76 12.93 3.50
N GLN A 142 5.87 13.60 3.18
CA GLN A 142 5.96 14.52 2.04
C GLN A 142 5.77 13.80 0.69
N LEU A 143 6.29 12.58 0.56
CA LEU A 143 6.10 11.76 -0.64
C LEU A 143 4.64 11.33 -0.79
N GLU A 144 3.98 10.90 0.29
CA GLU A 144 2.55 10.56 0.28
C GLU A 144 1.68 11.76 -0.11
N GLU A 145 1.97 12.94 0.44
CA GLU A 145 1.29 14.19 0.08
C GLU A 145 1.48 14.51 -1.41
N LYS A 146 2.71 14.34 -1.93
CA LYS A 146 3.04 14.60 -3.32
C LYS A 146 2.40 13.61 -4.28
N VAL A 147 2.28 12.33 -3.88
CA VAL A 147 1.55 11.32 -4.64
C VAL A 147 0.09 11.70 -4.74
N LYS A 148 -0.56 12.09 -3.64
CA LYS A 148 -1.96 12.57 -3.67
C LYS A 148 -2.15 13.77 -4.60
N GLN A 149 -1.24 14.74 -4.54
CA GLN A 149 -1.28 15.90 -5.43
C GLN A 149 -1.14 15.51 -6.90
N LEU A 150 -0.20 14.62 -7.22
CA LEU A 150 0.00 14.14 -8.59
C LEU A 150 -1.17 13.29 -9.10
N GLU A 151 -1.82 12.52 -8.24
CA GLU A 151 -3.03 11.77 -8.57
C GLU A 151 -4.20 12.70 -8.87
N GLU A 152 -4.38 13.75 -8.06
CA GLU A 152 -5.42 14.76 -8.26
C GLU A 152 -5.18 15.59 -9.52
N GLU A 153 -3.92 15.97 -9.78
CA GLU A 153 -3.54 16.65 -11.03
C GLU A 153 -3.74 15.74 -12.25
N ASN A 154 -3.36 14.46 -12.18
CA ASN A 154 -3.66 13.50 -13.24
C ASN A 154 -5.15 13.37 -13.49
N ARG A 155 -5.96 13.31 -12.43
CA ARG A 155 -7.43 13.26 -12.55
C ARG A 155 -7.96 14.50 -13.25
N ARG A 156 -7.49 15.69 -12.86
CA ARG A 156 -7.86 16.96 -13.49
C ARG A 156 -7.45 17.02 -14.96
N LEU A 157 -6.21 16.63 -15.29
CA LEU A 157 -5.70 16.62 -16.66
C LEU A 157 -6.47 15.63 -17.54
N LYS A 158 -6.82 14.45 -17.01
CA LYS A 158 -7.69 13.49 -17.71
C LYS A 158 -9.07 14.07 -18.01
N GLN A 159 -9.69 14.73 -17.04
CA GLN A 159 -10.97 15.42 -17.25
C GLN A 159 -10.86 16.54 -18.28
N GLN A 160 -9.77 17.31 -18.26
CA GLN A 160 -9.53 18.35 -19.28
C GLN A 160 -9.36 17.74 -20.68
N LEU A 161 -8.62 16.64 -20.79
CA LEU A 161 -8.45 15.90 -22.04
C LEU A 161 -9.78 15.34 -22.57
N GLU A 162 -10.63 14.82 -21.68
CA GLU A 162 -11.99 14.37 -22.04
C GLU A 162 -12.91 15.54 -22.42
N SER A 163 -12.71 16.73 -21.84
CA SER A 163 -13.50 17.93 -22.16
C SER A 163 -13.05 18.65 -23.44
N CYS A 164 -11.85 18.36 -23.93
CA CYS A 164 -11.41 18.86 -25.22
C CYS A 164 -12.23 18.22 -26.34
N VAL A 165 -12.70 19.05 -27.28
CA VAL A 165 -13.52 18.64 -28.43
C VAL A 165 -12.86 17.45 -29.12
N LYS A 166 -13.61 16.35 -29.24
CA LYS A 166 -13.11 15.15 -29.90
C LYS A 166 -12.74 15.49 -31.34
N PRO A 167 -11.62 14.98 -31.87
CA PRO A 167 -11.19 15.24 -33.25
C PRO A 167 -12.30 14.89 -34.27
N GLU A 168 -13.13 13.89 -33.96
CA GLU A 168 -14.30 13.48 -34.73
C GLU A 168 -15.35 14.61 -34.92
N GLU A 169 -15.60 15.43 -33.89
CA GLU A 169 -16.55 16.55 -33.98
C GLU A 169 -15.98 17.69 -34.84
N LEU A 170 -14.67 17.90 -34.79
CA LEU A 170 -13.98 18.85 -35.66
C LEU A 170 -13.97 18.37 -37.11
N GLU A 171 -13.73 17.07 -37.34
CA GLU A 171 -13.75 16.45 -38.67
C GLU A 171 -15.14 16.55 -39.31
N ASN A 172 -16.21 16.29 -38.55
CA ASN A 172 -17.59 16.44 -39.03
C ASN A 172 -17.89 17.88 -39.45
N LYS A 173 -17.54 18.86 -38.62
CA LYS A 173 -17.70 20.29 -38.97
C LYS A 173 -16.86 20.68 -40.18
N LEU A 174 -15.65 20.14 -40.32
CA LEU A 174 -14.80 20.35 -41.48
C LEU A 174 -15.42 19.77 -42.76
N SER A 175 -16.06 18.61 -42.66
CA SER A 175 -16.78 17.99 -43.77
C SER A 175 -18.02 18.79 -44.17
N GLU A 176 -18.81 19.26 -43.21
CA GLU A 176 -19.97 20.12 -43.45
C GLU A 176 -19.57 21.42 -44.14
N LEU A 177 -18.56 22.12 -43.61
CA LEU A 177 -18.06 23.36 -44.20
C LEU A 177 -17.55 23.15 -45.62
N LYS A 178 -16.87 22.02 -45.91
CA LYS A 178 -16.44 21.70 -47.27
C LYS A 178 -17.62 21.53 -48.23
N SER A 179 -18.66 20.80 -47.81
CA SER A 179 -19.87 20.65 -48.63
C SER A 179 -20.53 22.00 -48.91
N THR A 180 -20.61 22.87 -47.91
CA THR A 180 -21.16 24.22 -48.09
C THR A 180 -20.32 25.07 -49.04
N ILE A 181 -18.99 24.97 -48.97
CA ILE A 181 -18.09 25.65 -49.92
C ILE A 181 -18.35 25.15 -51.33
N ASP A 182 -18.40 23.83 -51.55
CA ASP A 182 -18.64 23.24 -52.87
C ASP A 182 -20.00 23.67 -53.46
N GLU A 183 -21.04 23.81 -52.63
CA GLU A 183 -22.35 24.32 -53.03
C GLU A 183 -22.30 25.79 -53.44
N LEU A 184 -21.68 26.63 -52.62
CA LEU A 184 -21.52 28.06 -52.90
C LEU A 184 -20.63 28.32 -54.13
N GLU A 185 -19.65 27.46 -54.40
CA GLU A 185 -18.84 27.53 -55.61
C GLU A 185 -19.66 27.23 -56.87
N LYS A 186 -20.51 26.20 -56.83
CA LYS A 186 -21.44 25.90 -57.94
C LYS A 186 -22.43 27.03 -58.18
N GLU A 187 -23.01 27.57 -57.12
CA GLU A 187 -23.95 28.68 -57.23
C GLU A 187 -23.26 29.93 -57.81
N ASN A 188 -22.03 30.24 -57.38
CA ASN A 188 -21.24 31.32 -57.96
C ASN A 188 -20.97 31.12 -59.45
N GLU A 189 -20.66 29.89 -59.87
CA GLU A 189 -20.42 29.56 -61.28
C GLU A 189 -21.69 29.75 -62.13
N GLU A 190 -22.85 29.34 -61.61
CA GLU A 190 -24.15 29.54 -62.26
C GLU A 190 -24.50 31.03 -62.37
N LEU A 191 -24.33 31.80 -61.29
CA LEU A 191 -24.55 33.24 -61.28
C LEU A 191 -23.63 33.95 -62.28
N ARG A 192 -22.35 33.55 -62.38
CA ARG A 192 -21.40 34.08 -63.38
C ARG A 192 -21.88 33.85 -64.81
N LYS A 193 -22.35 32.64 -65.14
CA LYS A 193 -22.94 32.34 -66.45
C LYS A 193 -24.17 33.20 -66.72
N ARG A 194 -25.02 33.37 -65.71
CA ARG A 194 -26.23 34.19 -65.86
C ARG A 194 -25.93 35.66 -66.08
N ILE A 195 -24.94 36.21 -65.38
CA ILE A 195 -24.43 37.56 -65.62
C ILE A 195 -23.95 37.69 -67.07
N HIS A 196 -23.16 36.73 -67.56
CA HIS A 196 -22.67 36.75 -68.94
C HIS A 196 -23.81 36.77 -69.98
N GLU A 197 -24.82 35.92 -69.83
CA GLU A 197 -26.00 35.91 -70.71
C GLU A 197 -26.76 37.25 -70.68
N LEU A 198 -26.89 37.86 -69.51
CA LEU A 198 -27.56 39.16 -69.35
C LEU A 198 -26.73 40.29 -69.97
N GLU A 199 -25.40 40.27 -69.86
CA GLU A 199 -24.51 41.20 -70.53
C GLU A 199 -24.65 41.11 -72.05
N GLU A 200 -24.69 39.90 -72.62
CA GLU A 200 -24.92 39.69 -74.06
C GLU A 200 -26.28 40.23 -74.50
N LYS A 201 -27.36 39.89 -73.77
CA LYS A 201 -28.70 40.42 -74.06
C LYS A 201 -28.75 41.94 -73.96
N THR A 202 -28.05 42.53 -72.99
CA THR A 202 -27.98 43.99 -72.82
C THR A 202 -27.31 44.65 -74.03
N LYS A 203 -26.21 44.08 -74.54
CA LYS A 203 -25.56 44.56 -75.78
C LYS A 203 -26.51 44.55 -76.97
N ILE A 204 -27.27 43.46 -77.14
CA ILE A 204 -28.27 43.35 -78.22
C ILE A 204 -29.36 44.42 -78.06
N VAL A 205 -29.86 44.64 -76.84
CA VAL A 205 -30.86 45.68 -76.57
C VAL A 205 -30.30 47.09 -76.87
N GLU A 206 -29.04 47.37 -76.53
CA GLU A 206 -28.39 48.62 -76.89
C GLU A 206 -28.24 48.80 -78.41
N GLU A 207 -27.92 47.74 -79.14
CA GLU A 207 -27.86 47.76 -80.61
C GLU A 207 -29.24 48.02 -81.22
N ILE A 208 -30.28 47.33 -80.75
CA ILE A 208 -31.67 47.58 -81.17
C ILE A 208 -32.05 49.04 -80.86
N ARG A 209 -31.71 49.56 -79.68
CA ARG A 209 -31.98 50.95 -79.30
C ARG A 209 -31.32 51.94 -80.27
N LYS A 210 -30.09 51.68 -80.70
CA LYS A 210 -29.39 52.50 -81.71
C LYS A 210 -30.09 52.46 -83.08
N LEU A 211 -30.70 51.32 -83.45
CA LEU A 211 -31.42 51.16 -84.71
C LEU A 211 -32.84 51.75 -84.70
N VAL A 212 -33.49 51.82 -83.53
CA VAL A 212 -34.88 52.30 -83.38
C VAL A 212 -34.95 53.80 -83.03
N CYS A 213 -33.92 54.36 -82.40
CA CYS A 213 -33.87 55.77 -82.00
C CYS A 213 -32.84 56.62 -82.78
N GLY A 214 -32.24 56.05 -83.82
CA GLY A 214 -31.37 56.74 -84.79
C GLY A 214 -32.15 57.30 -85.97
#